data_AF-A0A318HYR7-F1
#
_entry.id   AF-A0A318HYR7-F1
#
_cell.length_a   1.000
_cell.length_b   1.000
_cell.length_c   1.000
_cell.angle_alpha   90.00
_cell.angle_beta   90.00
_cell.angle_gamma   90.00
#
_symmetry.space_group_name_H-M   'P 1'
#
loop_
_entity.id
_entity.type
_entity.pdbx_description
1 polymer ?
#
loop_
_entity_poly.entity_id
_entity_poly.type
_entity_poly.pdbx_seq_one_letter_code
_entity_poly.pdbx_strand_id
1 'polypeptide(L)'
;MNRVKTTHVKHTLKARLALLVGLLLLLGACSNKRQTPVRALYYWSTTFVNDSLKTHFYHQHGVQRLYVRYFDVVKHPDKDPLPNATITFNDSVPQGMEIIPTVFITNDCMRQPATFAKQLWQRICQMNETHGIKNVKEIQIDCDWSKQTQDIYFDFLRQLHKMVEQAGLKLSVTIRLHQLAMPVPPVDKGTLMLYNTGDFRKLDYQKPILDPDVVRRYISGLRAYSLPLNAAYPLFRVRALFRGGRFIGLIHTKDEYPVLPTDTIAVRETSLTDLQSVQHLIMKHRPDVHNEIILYDVNNRNLTKYPFHTYEKIYNP
;
A
#
# COMPACT_ATOMS: atom_id res chain seq x y z
N MET A 1 68.93 -10.20 -34.50
CA MET A 1 67.49 -9.86 -34.67
C MET A 1 66.64 -11.03 -34.19
N ASN A 2 65.93 -10.95 -33.04
CA ASN A 2 64.76 -11.82 -32.72
C ASN A 2 64.08 -11.58 -31.35
N ARG A 3 64.52 -10.61 -30.52
CA ARG A 3 63.94 -10.42 -29.17
C ARG A 3 62.70 -9.51 -29.09
N VAL A 4 62.32 -8.83 -30.17
CA VAL A 4 61.26 -7.81 -30.18
C VAL A 4 59.88 -8.38 -30.52
N LYS A 5 59.79 -9.49 -31.27
CA LYS A 5 58.50 -10.07 -31.69
C LYS A 5 57.79 -10.85 -30.58
N THR A 6 58.53 -11.46 -29.64
CA THR A 6 57.97 -12.32 -28.58
C THR A 6 57.27 -11.55 -27.45
N THR A 7 57.68 -10.32 -27.18
CA THR A 7 57.06 -9.47 -26.14
C THR A 7 55.70 -8.94 -26.60
N HIS A 8 55.58 -8.51 -27.86
CA HIS A 8 54.33 -8.01 -28.42
C HIS A 8 53.21 -9.06 -28.42
N VAL A 9 53.52 -10.30 -28.80
CA VAL A 9 52.55 -11.42 -28.84
C VAL A 9 52.00 -11.74 -27.44
N LYS A 10 52.84 -11.69 -26.41
CA LYS A 10 52.44 -11.94 -25.01
C LYS A 10 51.52 -10.85 -24.47
N HIS A 11 51.75 -9.58 -24.83
CA HIS A 11 50.87 -8.48 -24.44
C HIS A 11 49.50 -8.57 -25.13
N THR A 12 49.44 -8.94 -26.42
CA THR A 12 48.17 -9.15 -27.13
C THR A 12 47.37 -10.34 -26.60
N LEU A 13 48.03 -11.42 -26.16
CA LEU A 13 47.35 -12.59 -25.58
C LEU A 13 46.77 -12.28 -24.19
N LYS A 14 47.50 -11.55 -23.36
CA LYS A 14 47.02 -11.07 -22.05
C LYS A 14 45.85 -10.08 -22.19
N ALA A 15 45.90 -9.18 -23.17
CA ALA A 15 44.81 -8.25 -23.44
C ALA A 15 43.54 -8.96 -23.94
N ARG A 16 43.69 -9.97 -24.81
CA ARG A 16 42.57 -10.81 -25.27
C ARG A 16 41.96 -11.65 -24.14
N LEU A 17 42.79 -12.20 -23.25
CA LEU A 17 42.32 -12.96 -22.09
C LEU A 17 41.59 -12.07 -21.08
N ALA A 18 42.12 -10.87 -20.80
CA ALA A 18 41.48 -9.89 -19.93
C ALA A 18 40.13 -9.41 -20.50
N LEU A 19 40.05 -9.21 -21.83
CA LEU A 19 38.80 -8.87 -22.51
C LEU A 19 37.79 -10.01 -22.43
N LEU A 20 38.23 -11.27 -22.58
CA LEU A 20 37.36 -12.44 -22.47
C LEU A 20 36.82 -12.63 -21.04
N VAL A 21 37.67 -12.43 -20.03
CA VAL A 21 37.27 -12.46 -18.61
C VAL A 21 36.33 -11.30 -18.28
N GLY A 22 36.59 -10.10 -18.81
CA GLY A 22 35.66 -8.97 -18.71
C GLY A 22 34.30 -9.24 -19.36
N LEU A 23 34.27 -9.89 -20.53
CA LEU A 23 33.03 -10.29 -21.20
C LEU A 23 32.26 -11.37 -20.41
N LEU A 24 32.97 -12.34 -19.83
CA LEU A 24 32.38 -13.39 -18.98
C LEU A 24 31.81 -12.83 -17.67
N LEU A 25 32.44 -11.82 -17.07
CA LEU A 25 31.92 -11.11 -15.90
C LEU A 25 30.66 -10.29 -16.21
N LEU A 26 30.57 -9.74 -17.44
CA LEU A 26 29.36 -9.03 -17.90
C LEU A 26 28.19 -10.00 -18.18
N LEU A 27 28.46 -11.24 -18.59
CA LEU A 27 27.44 -12.28 -18.80
C LEU A 27 26.85 -12.82 -17.49
N GLY A 28 27.58 -12.72 -16.37
CA GLY A 28 27.10 -13.10 -15.02
C GLY A 28 26.25 -12.04 -14.32
N ALA A 29 26.26 -10.78 -14.79
CA ALA A 29 25.58 -9.66 -14.14
C ALA A 29 24.08 -9.55 -14.50
N CYS A 30 23.60 -10.32 -15.48
CA CYS A 30 22.19 -10.33 -15.91
C CYS A 30 21.50 -11.66 -15.53
N SER A 31 21.49 -12.00 -14.25
CA SER A 31 20.42 -12.87 -13.74
C SER A 31 19.24 -11.98 -13.34
N ASN A 32 18.27 -11.81 -14.25
CA ASN A 32 16.96 -11.22 -13.95
C ASN A 32 16.18 -12.18 -13.01
N LYS A 33 16.69 -12.41 -11.80
CA LYS A 33 15.91 -13.06 -10.75
C LYS A 33 14.81 -12.09 -10.39
N ARG A 34 13.59 -12.38 -10.86
CA ARG A 34 12.37 -11.70 -10.45
C ARG A 34 12.39 -11.61 -8.93
N GLN A 35 12.47 -10.40 -8.39
CA GLN A 35 12.48 -10.20 -6.94
C GLN A 35 11.16 -10.77 -6.39
N THR A 36 11.24 -11.69 -5.43
CA THR A 36 10.05 -12.22 -4.78
C THR A 36 9.34 -11.05 -4.09
N PRO A 37 8.05 -10.78 -4.41
CA PRO A 37 7.32 -9.69 -3.79
C PRO A 37 7.28 -9.83 -2.27
N VAL A 38 7.47 -8.72 -1.56
CA VAL A 38 7.10 -8.64 -0.15
C VAL A 38 5.58 -8.75 -0.06
N ARG A 39 5.12 -9.72 0.72
CA ARG A 39 3.69 -10.01 0.90
C ARG A 39 3.22 -9.31 2.16
N ALA A 40 2.24 -8.44 2.00
CA ALA A 40 1.78 -7.55 3.04
C ALA A 40 0.26 -7.52 3.10
N LEU A 41 -0.26 -7.04 4.23
CA LEU A 41 -1.69 -6.91 4.45
C LEU A 41 -2.03 -5.62 5.18
N TYR A 42 -3.19 -5.04 4.89
CA TYR A 42 -3.74 -3.95 5.69
C TYR A 42 -4.68 -4.46 6.78
N TYR A 43 -4.36 -4.15 8.03
CA TYR A 43 -5.18 -4.41 9.19
C TYR A 43 -5.92 -3.12 9.60
N TRP A 44 -7.17 -2.98 9.15
CA TRP A 44 -7.97 -1.76 9.31
C TRP A 44 -9.12 -1.96 10.30
N SER A 45 -8.78 -2.05 11.59
CA SER A 45 -9.74 -2.25 12.68
C SER A 45 -9.29 -1.51 13.93
N THR A 46 -10.23 -1.13 14.80
CA THR A 46 -9.96 -0.55 16.13
C THR A 46 -9.58 -1.61 17.17
N THR A 47 -9.56 -2.88 16.81
CA THR A 47 -9.13 -3.96 17.70
C THR A 47 -8.22 -4.91 16.96
N PHE A 48 -6.97 -5.03 17.43
CA PHE A 48 -6.01 -6.00 16.95
C PHE A 48 -6.21 -7.33 17.68
N VAL A 49 -6.64 -8.34 16.91
CA VAL A 49 -6.81 -9.73 17.36
C VAL A 49 -6.15 -10.62 16.32
N ASN A 50 -5.21 -11.44 16.78
CA ASN A 50 -4.49 -12.37 15.95
C ASN A 50 -4.99 -13.81 16.19
N ASP A 51 -6.21 -14.07 15.71
CA ASP A 51 -6.80 -15.41 15.82
C ASP A 51 -6.03 -16.47 15.01
N SER A 52 -6.40 -17.73 15.23
CA SER A 52 -5.77 -18.89 14.58
C SER A 52 -5.86 -18.82 13.05
N LEU A 53 -6.93 -18.26 12.50
CA LEU A 53 -7.14 -18.12 11.06
C LEU A 53 -6.13 -17.13 10.47
N LYS A 54 -5.99 -15.94 11.07
CA LYS A 54 -5.00 -14.94 10.64
C LYS A 54 -3.58 -15.46 10.77
N THR A 55 -3.25 -16.06 11.91
CA THR A 55 -1.92 -16.64 12.15
C THR A 55 -1.58 -17.71 11.10
N HIS A 56 -2.53 -18.61 10.82
CA HIS A 56 -2.36 -19.63 9.79
C HIS A 56 -2.19 -19.00 8.41
N PHE A 57 -2.99 -17.99 8.06
CA PHE A 57 -2.87 -17.29 6.79
C PHE A 57 -1.50 -16.63 6.62
N TYR A 58 -1.01 -15.93 7.66
CA TYR A 58 0.29 -15.27 7.62
C TYR A 58 1.43 -16.25 7.35
N HIS A 59 1.43 -17.39 8.05
CA HIS A 59 2.42 -18.44 7.87
C HIS A 59 2.29 -19.11 6.50
N GLN A 60 1.08 -19.55 6.12
CA GLN A 60 0.81 -20.27 4.88
C GLN A 60 1.22 -19.45 3.65
N HIS A 61 0.96 -18.14 3.67
CA HIS A 61 1.24 -17.26 2.53
C HIS A 61 2.54 -16.46 2.68
N GLY A 62 3.35 -16.70 3.72
CA GLY A 62 4.61 -15.99 3.93
C GLY A 62 4.45 -14.47 4.01
N VAL A 63 3.40 -14.01 4.72
CA VAL A 63 3.15 -12.59 4.97
C VAL A 63 4.25 -12.06 5.88
N GLN A 64 4.91 -10.99 5.45
CA GLN A 64 6.07 -10.40 6.15
C GLN A 64 5.72 -9.08 6.83
N ARG A 65 4.66 -8.40 6.37
CA ARG A 65 4.28 -7.06 6.84
C ARG A 65 2.80 -6.91 7.12
N LEU A 66 2.48 -6.21 8.20
CA LEU A 66 1.13 -5.71 8.48
C LEU A 66 1.15 -4.19 8.55
N TYR A 67 0.38 -3.55 7.69
CA TYR A 67 0.04 -2.14 7.77
C TYR A 67 -1.14 -2.01 8.73
N VAL A 68 -0.86 -1.60 9.97
CA VAL A 68 -1.85 -1.60 11.06
C VAL A 68 -2.34 -0.18 11.29
N ARG A 69 -3.65 0.04 11.17
CA ARG A 69 -4.25 1.33 11.49
C ARG A 69 -4.16 1.59 13.00
N TYR A 70 -3.30 2.52 13.42
CA TYR A 70 -3.10 2.83 14.83
C TYR A 70 -4.18 3.74 15.38
N PHE A 71 -4.47 4.83 14.67
CA PHE A 71 -5.51 5.78 15.03
C PHE A 71 -5.81 6.66 13.83
N ASP A 72 -6.88 7.42 13.95
CA ASP A 72 -7.28 8.43 13.00
C ASP A 72 -6.96 9.81 13.59
N VAL A 73 -6.68 10.81 12.76
CA VAL A 73 -6.61 12.21 13.15
C VAL A 73 -7.74 12.94 12.44
N VAL A 74 -8.63 13.52 13.23
CA VAL A 74 -9.83 14.20 12.75
C VAL A 74 -9.84 15.65 13.18
N LYS A 75 -10.33 16.53 12.31
CA LYS A 75 -10.60 17.94 12.61
C LYS A 75 -12.08 18.10 12.93
N HIS A 76 -12.40 18.50 14.15
CA HIS A 76 -13.73 18.97 14.52
C HIS A 76 -13.81 20.50 14.32
N PRO A 77 -15.02 21.07 14.12
CA PRO A 77 -15.21 22.52 14.11
C PRO A 77 -14.57 23.17 15.34
N ASP A 78 -13.80 24.24 15.12
CA ASP A 78 -13.16 25.08 16.15
C ASP A 78 -12.19 24.37 17.11
N LYS A 79 -11.75 23.15 16.80
CA LYS A 79 -10.75 22.41 17.58
C LYS A 79 -9.52 22.11 16.75
N ASP A 80 -8.37 21.99 17.39
CA ASP A 80 -7.19 21.44 16.71
C ASP A 80 -7.41 19.99 16.28
N PRO A 81 -6.67 19.48 15.27
CA PRO A 81 -6.68 18.07 14.91
C PRO A 81 -6.39 17.17 16.13
N LEU A 82 -7.25 16.19 16.37
CA LEU A 82 -7.16 15.30 17.53
C LEU A 82 -7.17 13.83 17.11
N PRO A 83 -6.47 12.94 17.86
CA PRO A 83 -6.59 11.51 17.67
C PRO A 83 -8.01 11.01 17.93
N ASN A 84 -8.47 10.07 17.11
CA ASN A 84 -9.74 9.37 17.22
C ASN A 84 -9.55 7.88 16.88
N ALA A 85 -10.54 7.05 17.21
CA ALA A 85 -10.62 5.63 16.80
C ALA A 85 -9.28 4.86 16.96
N THR A 86 -8.62 5.06 18.10
CA THR A 86 -7.35 4.42 18.43
C THR A 86 -7.53 2.91 18.59
N ILE A 87 -6.61 2.14 18.02
CA ILE A 87 -6.61 0.68 18.09
C ILE A 87 -6.28 0.21 19.51
N THR A 88 -6.96 -0.85 19.94
CA THR A 88 -6.60 -1.63 21.12
C THR A 88 -5.92 -2.93 20.68
N PHE A 89 -4.77 -3.25 21.27
CA PHE A 89 -4.09 -4.53 21.08
C PHE A 89 -4.57 -5.55 22.10
N ASN A 90 -5.41 -6.48 21.66
CA ASN A 90 -5.89 -7.58 22.51
C ASN A 90 -5.00 -8.82 22.42
N ASP A 91 -4.18 -8.92 21.37
CA ASP A 91 -3.19 -9.97 21.16
C ASP A 91 -1.83 -9.38 20.78
N SER A 92 -0.79 -10.18 20.98
CA SER A 92 0.56 -9.88 20.53
C SER A 92 0.68 -10.01 19.00
N VAL A 93 1.56 -9.19 18.43
CA VAL A 93 1.96 -9.30 17.02
C VAL A 93 2.77 -10.60 16.81
N PRO A 94 2.54 -11.33 15.69
CA PRO A 94 3.33 -12.52 15.36
C PRO A 94 4.83 -12.26 15.32
N GLN A 95 5.63 -13.21 15.82
CA GLN A 95 7.09 -13.10 15.80
C GLN A 95 7.63 -12.94 14.38
N GLY A 96 8.58 -12.02 14.19
CA GLY A 96 9.21 -11.76 12.89
C GLY A 96 8.36 -10.92 11.93
N MET A 97 7.09 -10.67 12.24
CA MET A 97 6.23 -9.76 11.47
C MET A 97 6.75 -8.33 11.61
N GLU A 98 6.90 -7.63 10.48
CA GLU A 98 7.17 -6.20 10.46
C GLU A 98 5.84 -5.45 10.54
N ILE A 99 5.72 -4.54 11.51
CA ILE A 99 4.54 -3.70 11.66
C ILE A 99 4.83 -2.33 11.07
N ILE A 100 3.91 -1.87 10.21
CA ILE A 100 3.90 -0.52 9.68
C ILE A 100 2.77 0.25 10.35
N PRO A 101 3.05 1.04 11.41
CA PRO A 101 2.07 1.92 12.02
C PRO A 101 1.48 2.85 10.96
N THR A 102 0.18 2.73 10.73
CA THR A 102 -0.54 3.53 9.73
C THR A 102 -1.50 4.47 10.44
N VAL A 103 -1.42 5.76 10.13
CA VAL A 103 -2.29 6.79 10.71
C VAL A 103 -3.16 7.37 9.61
N PHE A 104 -4.48 7.28 9.76
CA PHE A 104 -5.41 7.96 8.87
C PHE A 104 -5.55 9.42 9.29
N ILE A 105 -5.51 10.35 8.34
CA ILE A 105 -5.71 11.77 8.61
C ILE A 105 -6.79 12.29 7.67
N THR A 106 -7.85 12.88 8.23
CA THR A 106 -8.87 13.50 7.39
C THR A 106 -8.29 14.70 6.66
N ASN A 107 -8.69 14.89 5.40
CA ASN A 107 -8.17 15.99 4.58
C ASN A 107 -8.47 17.38 5.20
N ASP A 108 -9.52 17.48 6.01
CA ASP A 108 -9.85 18.71 6.74
C ASP A 108 -8.75 19.16 7.72
N CYS A 109 -7.92 18.23 8.23
CA CYS A 109 -6.74 18.56 9.03
C CYS A 109 -5.67 19.32 8.23
N MET A 110 -5.72 19.27 6.89
CA MET A 110 -4.75 19.89 5.98
C MET A 110 -5.28 21.16 5.32
N ARG A 111 -6.39 21.73 5.82
CA ARG A 111 -6.92 23.04 5.36
C ARG A 111 -6.22 24.24 6.01
N GLN A 112 -5.52 24.02 7.11
CA GLN A 112 -4.73 25.01 7.83
C GLN A 112 -3.39 24.39 8.19
N PRO A 113 -2.33 25.21 8.42
CA PRO A 113 -1.01 24.69 8.78
C PRO A 113 -1.06 23.64 9.89
N ALA A 114 -0.58 22.43 9.58
CA ALA A 114 -0.62 21.30 10.50
C ALA A 114 0.57 21.37 11.48
N THR A 115 0.29 21.72 12.73
CA THR A 115 1.29 21.89 13.81
C THR A 115 1.48 20.64 14.68
N PHE A 116 0.87 19.51 14.30
CA PHE A 116 0.77 18.31 15.14
C PHE A 116 1.72 17.17 14.75
N ALA A 117 2.64 17.38 13.80
CA ALA A 117 3.55 16.33 13.30
C ALA A 117 4.37 15.68 14.42
N LYS A 118 4.85 16.49 15.38
CA LYS A 118 5.65 16.00 16.51
C LYS A 118 4.82 15.14 17.46
N GLN A 119 3.61 15.60 17.78
CA GLN A 119 2.67 14.89 18.66
C GLN A 119 2.23 13.56 18.04
N LEU A 120 1.98 13.54 16.73
CA LEU A 120 1.68 12.32 15.98
C LEU A 120 2.82 11.32 16.06
N TRP A 121 4.06 11.77 15.81
CA TRP A 121 5.24 10.92 15.90
C TRP A 121 5.44 10.35 17.32
N GLN A 122 5.39 11.21 18.34
CA GLN A 122 5.50 10.80 19.74
C GLN A 122 4.44 9.77 20.13
N ARG A 123 3.20 9.94 19.66
CA ARG A 123 2.11 8.99 19.91
C ARG A 123 2.39 7.63 19.28
N ILE A 124 2.90 7.59 18.04
CA ILE A 124 3.28 6.31 17.39
C ILE A 124 4.36 5.60 18.21
N CYS A 125 5.42 6.31 18.63
CA CYS A 125 6.47 5.74 19.47
C CYS A 125 5.91 5.20 20.79
N GLN A 126 5.08 5.98 21.48
CA GLN A 126 4.48 5.57 22.74
C GLN A 126 3.59 4.32 22.57
N MET A 127 2.82 4.23 21.50
CA MET A 127 2.02 3.04 21.21
C MET A 127 2.90 1.82 20.93
N ASN A 128 4.00 1.99 20.18
CA ASN A 128 4.96 0.91 19.93
C ASN A 128 5.59 0.41 21.24
N GLU A 129 6.03 1.32 22.12
CA GLU A 129 6.59 0.98 23.42
C GLU A 129 5.58 0.26 24.31
N THR A 130 4.38 0.81 24.43
CA THR A 130 3.30 0.29 25.28
C THR A 130 2.90 -1.14 24.88
N HIS A 131 2.87 -1.43 23.59
CA HIS A 131 2.44 -2.72 23.06
C HIS A 131 3.60 -3.64 22.66
N GLY A 132 4.85 -3.28 22.97
CA GLY A 132 6.03 -4.10 22.68
C GLY A 132 6.30 -4.31 21.19
N ILE A 133 5.88 -3.37 20.33
CA ILE A 133 6.06 -3.44 18.88
C ILE A 133 7.47 -2.98 18.53
N LYS A 134 8.38 -3.94 18.35
CA LYS A 134 9.82 -3.67 18.15
C LYS A 134 10.26 -3.66 16.69
N ASN A 135 9.62 -4.46 15.83
CA ASN A 135 10.01 -4.61 14.43
C ASN A 135 9.25 -3.61 13.55
N VAL A 136 9.60 -2.34 13.69
CA VAL A 136 9.09 -1.23 12.87
C VAL A 136 10.26 -0.66 12.09
N LYS A 137 10.12 -0.57 10.76
CA LYS A 137 11.13 0.06 9.87
C LYS A 137 10.55 1.19 9.03
N GLU A 138 9.23 1.35 9.09
CA GLU A 138 8.47 2.32 8.32
C GLU A 138 7.20 2.70 9.08
N ILE A 139 6.75 3.94 8.93
CA ILE A 139 5.39 4.37 9.27
C ILE A 139 4.67 4.86 8.01
N GLN A 140 3.34 4.81 8.01
CA GLN A 140 2.53 5.26 6.89
C GLN A 140 1.51 6.31 7.30
N ILE A 141 1.35 7.34 6.47
CA ILE A 141 0.25 8.30 6.57
C ILE A 141 -0.76 8.04 5.46
N ASP A 142 -2.00 7.75 5.83
CA ASP A 142 -3.13 7.68 4.90
C ASP A 142 -3.90 9.01 4.93
N CYS A 143 -3.81 9.79 3.86
CA CYS A 143 -4.53 11.04 3.73
C CYS A 143 -4.97 11.25 2.29
N ASP A 144 -6.28 11.42 2.08
CA ASP A 144 -6.85 11.74 0.76
C ASP A 144 -6.74 13.25 0.49
N TRP A 145 -5.49 13.72 0.41
CA TRP A 145 -5.17 15.13 0.17
C TRP A 145 -5.61 15.55 -1.24
N SER A 146 -5.95 16.83 -1.38
CA SER A 146 -6.43 17.40 -2.64
C SER A 146 -5.49 18.51 -3.12
N LYS A 147 -5.75 19.04 -4.32
CA LYS A 147 -4.98 20.18 -4.85
C LYS A 147 -4.98 21.38 -3.90
N GLN A 148 -6.08 21.58 -3.17
CA GLN A 148 -6.25 22.70 -2.24
C GLN A 148 -5.46 22.52 -0.93
N THR A 149 -5.21 21.28 -0.50
CA THR A 149 -4.54 20.98 0.77
C THR A 149 -3.11 20.46 0.58
N GLN A 150 -2.67 20.30 -0.67
CA GLN A 150 -1.39 19.71 -1.05
C GLN A 150 -0.20 20.36 -0.35
N ASP A 151 -0.06 21.68 -0.42
CA ASP A 151 1.15 22.35 0.07
C ASP A 151 1.27 22.23 1.59
N ILE A 152 0.15 22.37 2.30
CA ILE A 152 0.05 22.15 3.75
C ILE A 152 0.38 20.70 4.11
N TYR A 153 -0.16 19.73 3.35
CA TYR A 153 0.14 18.32 3.55
C TYR A 153 1.63 18.02 3.30
N PHE A 154 2.24 18.63 2.29
CA PHE A 154 3.65 18.41 1.98
C PHE A 154 4.58 19.05 3.02
N ASP A 155 4.21 20.22 3.56
CA ASP A 155 4.91 20.82 4.70
C ASP A 155 4.81 19.97 5.96
N PHE A 156 3.64 19.38 6.21
CA PHE A 156 3.44 18.41 7.29
C PHE A 156 4.34 17.17 7.10
N LEU A 157 4.36 16.60 5.89
CA LEU A 157 5.18 15.42 5.58
C LEU A 157 6.67 15.70 5.72
N ARG A 158 7.17 16.86 5.29
CA ARG A 158 8.59 17.25 5.47
C ARG A 158 9.00 17.27 6.94
N GLN A 159 8.15 17.84 7.79
CA GLN A 159 8.40 17.90 9.23
C GLN A 159 8.41 16.50 9.85
N LEU A 160 7.41 15.67 9.51
CA LEU A 160 7.31 14.30 9.99
C LEU A 160 8.49 13.44 9.50
N HIS A 161 8.83 13.53 8.21
CA HIS A 161 9.90 12.76 7.58
C HIS A 161 11.23 12.97 8.28
N LYS A 162 11.57 14.22 8.62
CA LYS A 162 12.78 14.54 9.37
C LYS A 162 12.87 13.78 10.71
N MET A 163 11.77 13.70 11.47
CA MET A 163 11.76 13.00 12.75
C MET A 163 11.83 11.48 12.58
N VAL A 164 11.14 10.96 11.56
CA VAL A 164 11.10 9.53 11.23
C VAL A 164 12.47 9.05 10.74
N GLU A 165 13.12 9.82 9.86
CA GLU A 165 14.47 9.56 9.35
C GLU A 165 15.52 9.62 10.46
N GLN A 166 15.41 10.58 11.39
CA GLN A 166 16.28 10.65 12.58
C GLN A 166 16.18 9.40 13.46
N ALA A 167 15.04 8.71 13.45
CA ALA A 167 14.85 7.44 14.13
C ALA A 167 15.31 6.22 13.29
N GLY A 168 15.86 6.45 12.09
CA GLY A 168 16.31 5.40 11.17
C GLY A 168 15.16 4.66 10.48
N LEU A 169 13.97 5.26 10.43
CA LEU A 169 12.78 4.67 9.80
C LEU A 169 12.45 5.36 8.47
N LYS A 170 11.60 4.73 7.68
CA LYS A 170 11.03 5.30 6.45
C LYS A 170 9.64 5.88 6.68
N LEU A 171 9.30 6.91 5.91
CA LEU A 171 7.95 7.45 5.80
C LEU A 171 7.33 7.03 4.47
N SER A 172 6.16 6.43 4.52
CA SER A 172 5.33 6.17 3.35
C SER A 172 3.98 6.87 3.43
N VAL A 173 3.31 7.00 2.28
CA VAL A 173 1.96 7.56 2.20
C VAL A 173 1.09 6.75 1.27
N THR A 174 -0.23 6.81 1.45
CA THR A 174 -1.17 6.29 0.45
C THR A 174 -1.26 7.26 -0.74
N ILE A 175 -1.39 6.71 -1.95
CA ILE A 175 -1.54 7.45 -3.20
C ILE A 175 -2.79 6.96 -3.91
N ARG A 176 -3.75 7.85 -4.15
CA ARG A 176 -4.93 7.58 -4.98
C ARG A 176 -4.57 7.67 -6.46
N LEU A 177 -5.33 6.97 -7.31
CA LEU A 177 -5.14 7.00 -8.76
C LEU A 177 -5.10 8.42 -9.35
N HIS A 178 -5.99 9.31 -8.89
CA HIS A 178 -6.05 10.69 -9.39
C HIS A 178 -4.84 11.55 -8.96
N GLN A 179 -4.16 11.19 -7.87
CA GLN A 179 -2.95 11.87 -7.39
C GLN A 179 -1.71 11.52 -8.23
N LEU A 180 -1.76 10.50 -9.09
CA LEU A 180 -0.65 10.16 -10.00
C LEU A 180 -0.36 11.26 -11.05
N ALA A 181 -1.31 12.18 -11.26
CA ALA A 181 -1.12 13.35 -12.12
C ALA A 181 -0.72 14.62 -11.33
N MET A 182 -0.49 14.49 -10.03
CA MET A 182 -0.18 15.58 -9.12
C MET A 182 1.30 15.50 -8.67
N PRO A 183 1.84 16.57 -8.07
CA PRO A 183 3.18 16.55 -7.48
C PRO A 183 3.40 15.37 -6.54
N VAL A 184 4.65 14.90 -6.51
CA VAL A 184 5.09 13.79 -5.65
C VAL A 184 5.23 14.27 -4.21
N PRO A 185 4.64 13.58 -3.22
CA PRO A 185 4.83 13.91 -1.81
C PRO A 185 6.29 13.67 -1.38
N PRO A 186 6.83 14.50 -0.48
CA PRO A 186 8.24 14.43 -0.06
C PRO A 186 8.46 13.31 0.97
N VAL A 187 8.42 12.05 0.52
CA VAL A 187 8.52 10.83 1.36
C VAL A 187 9.32 9.73 0.64
N ASP A 188 9.58 8.61 1.31
CA ASP A 188 10.44 7.54 0.78
C ASP A 188 9.74 6.63 -0.24
N LYS A 189 8.44 6.35 -0.03
CA LYS A 189 7.63 5.54 -0.96
C LYS A 189 6.13 5.85 -0.85
N GLY A 190 5.37 5.50 -1.88
CA GLY A 190 3.91 5.55 -1.89
C GLY A 190 3.27 4.16 -1.97
N THR A 191 2.07 4.02 -1.42
CA THR A 191 1.18 2.87 -1.64
C THR A 191 0.09 3.25 -2.62
N LEU A 192 0.14 2.72 -3.83
CA LEU A 192 -0.88 2.95 -4.84
C LEU A 192 -2.14 2.16 -4.48
N MET A 193 -3.19 2.89 -4.14
CA MET A 193 -4.49 2.36 -3.74
C MET A 193 -5.30 1.96 -4.98
N LEU A 194 -5.18 0.70 -5.38
CA LEU A 194 -5.86 0.15 -6.57
C LEU A 194 -7.28 -0.32 -6.22
N TYR A 195 -8.06 0.60 -5.67
CA TYR A 195 -9.48 0.40 -5.33
C TYR A 195 -10.20 1.74 -5.16
N ASN A 196 -11.51 1.68 -4.97
CA ASN A 196 -12.44 2.82 -4.99
C ASN A 196 -12.39 3.56 -6.34
N THR A 197 -12.49 2.79 -7.43
CA THR A 197 -12.40 3.29 -8.81
C THR A 197 -13.69 3.89 -9.34
N GLY A 198 -14.81 3.86 -8.61
CA GLY A 198 -15.95 4.66 -9.00
C GLY A 198 -17.05 4.78 -7.95
N ASP A 199 -18.20 5.27 -8.41
CA ASP A 199 -19.22 5.82 -7.53
C ASP A 199 -20.17 4.74 -7.01
N PHE A 200 -20.09 4.46 -5.70
CA PHE A 200 -20.98 3.52 -5.01
C PHE A 200 -22.45 3.96 -5.01
N ARG A 201 -22.73 5.24 -5.31
CA ARG A 201 -24.09 5.80 -5.34
C ARG A 201 -24.84 5.46 -6.63
N LYS A 202 -24.17 4.85 -7.61
CA LYS A 202 -24.76 4.44 -8.89
C LYS A 202 -25.19 2.97 -8.84
N LEU A 203 -26.50 2.74 -8.89
CA LEU A 203 -27.09 1.39 -8.80
C LEU A 203 -26.72 0.50 -10.00
N ASP A 204 -26.58 1.09 -11.19
CA ASP A 204 -26.22 0.42 -12.44
C ASP A 204 -24.71 0.11 -12.53
N TYR A 205 -23.88 0.84 -11.80
CA TYR A 205 -22.43 0.67 -11.82
C TYR A 205 -21.97 -0.54 -10.99
N GLN A 206 -21.42 -1.54 -11.66
CA GLN A 206 -21.09 -2.84 -11.06
C GLN A 206 -19.69 -2.91 -10.44
N LYS A 207 -18.75 -2.06 -10.86
CA LYS A 207 -17.34 -2.12 -10.47
C LYS A 207 -16.84 -0.88 -9.67
N PRO A 208 -17.55 -0.40 -8.63
CA PRO A 208 -17.09 0.75 -7.84
C PRO A 208 -15.86 0.47 -6.99
N ILE A 209 -15.59 -0.80 -6.66
CA ILE A 209 -14.39 -1.18 -5.91
C ILE A 209 -13.17 -1.22 -6.81
N LEU A 210 -13.19 -1.99 -7.90
CA LEU A 210 -12.07 -2.09 -8.83
C LEU A 210 -12.58 -2.26 -10.27
N ASP A 211 -12.37 -1.22 -11.07
CA ASP A 211 -12.66 -1.17 -12.50
C ASP A 211 -11.35 -1.03 -13.28
N PRO A 212 -10.93 -2.07 -14.03
CA PRO A 212 -9.72 -2.03 -14.85
C PRO A 212 -9.71 -0.88 -15.88
N ASP A 213 -10.87 -0.47 -16.40
CA ASP A 213 -10.97 0.59 -17.40
C ASP A 213 -10.75 1.97 -16.80
N VAL A 214 -11.10 2.15 -15.52
CA VAL A 214 -10.75 3.37 -14.78
C VAL A 214 -9.25 3.40 -14.50
N VAL A 215 -8.66 2.29 -14.01
CA VAL A 215 -7.21 2.23 -13.74
C VAL A 215 -6.40 2.53 -15.01
N ARG A 216 -6.85 2.01 -16.17
CA ARG A 216 -6.20 2.25 -17.48
C ARG A 216 -6.02 3.73 -17.83
N ARG A 217 -6.93 4.60 -17.38
CA ARG A 217 -6.87 6.04 -17.64
C ARG A 217 -5.71 6.73 -16.93
N TYR A 218 -5.21 6.15 -15.84
CA TYR A 218 -4.14 6.71 -15.03
C TYR A 218 -2.75 6.15 -15.36
N ILE A 219 -2.62 5.27 -16.35
CA ILE A 219 -1.35 4.62 -16.70
C ILE A 219 -0.29 5.60 -17.20
N SER A 220 -0.69 6.68 -17.88
CA SER A 220 0.24 7.76 -18.24
C SER A 220 0.87 8.40 -17.01
N GLY A 221 0.05 8.77 -16.01
CA GLY A 221 0.51 9.31 -14.73
C GLY A 221 1.37 8.31 -13.97
N LEU A 222 0.94 7.04 -13.90
CA LEU A 222 1.71 5.96 -13.27
C LEU A 222 3.12 5.81 -13.85
N ARG A 223 3.29 5.89 -15.17
CA ARG A 223 4.62 5.79 -15.80
C ARG A 223 5.51 6.99 -15.48
N ALA A 224 4.92 8.18 -15.35
CA ALA A 224 5.65 9.42 -15.09
C ALA A 224 5.93 9.65 -13.59
N TYR A 225 5.23 8.95 -12.69
CA TYR A 225 5.33 9.17 -11.25
C TYR A 225 6.67 8.67 -10.70
N SER A 226 7.53 9.60 -10.26
CA SER A 226 8.91 9.29 -9.88
C SER A 226 9.07 8.66 -8.49
N LEU A 227 8.04 8.73 -7.63
CA LEU A 227 8.08 8.11 -6.31
C LEU A 227 8.12 6.57 -6.45
N PRO A 228 8.96 5.85 -5.67
CA PRO A 228 8.85 4.40 -5.54
C PRO A 228 7.47 4.03 -5.03
N LEU A 229 6.83 3.03 -5.65
CA LEU A 229 5.48 2.62 -5.30
C LEU A 229 5.43 1.15 -4.91
N ASN A 230 4.49 0.80 -4.04
CA ASN A 230 3.96 -0.55 -3.89
C ASN A 230 2.44 -0.56 -4.20
N ALA A 231 1.82 -1.73 -4.34
CA ALA A 231 0.41 -1.82 -4.70
C ALA A 231 -0.47 -2.37 -3.57
N ALA A 232 -1.61 -1.73 -3.35
CA ALA A 232 -2.67 -2.22 -2.48
C ALA A 232 -3.89 -2.67 -3.29
N TYR A 233 -4.27 -3.95 -3.18
CA TYR A 233 -5.41 -4.55 -3.88
C TYR A 233 -6.57 -4.89 -2.94
N PRO A 234 -7.83 -4.72 -3.39
CA PRO A 234 -9.01 -4.99 -2.59
C PRO A 234 -9.40 -6.48 -2.62
N LEU A 235 -9.62 -7.06 -1.44
CA LEU A 235 -10.29 -8.34 -1.23
C LEU A 235 -11.74 -8.17 -0.76
N PHE A 236 -12.07 -7.01 -0.20
CA PHE A 236 -13.34 -6.74 0.45
C PHE A 236 -14.54 -6.68 -0.51
N ARG A 237 -15.73 -6.78 0.09
CA ARG A 237 -17.00 -6.47 -0.56
C ARG A 237 -17.69 -5.36 0.20
N VAL A 238 -18.58 -4.67 -0.49
CA VAL A 238 -19.45 -3.63 0.06
C VAL A 238 -20.90 -3.96 -0.26
N ARG A 239 -21.80 -3.65 0.68
CA ARG A 239 -23.25 -3.73 0.45
C ARG A 239 -23.77 -2.30 0.37
N ALA A 240 -24.24 -1.86 -0.80
CA ALA A 240 -24.82 -0.54 -1.00
C ALA A 240 -26.35 -0.63 -0.92
N LEU A 241 -26.95 0.16 -0.03
CA LEU A 241 -28.40 0.22 0.16
C LEU A 241 -29.02 1.28 -0.74
N PHE A 242 -30.10 0.91 -1.43
CA PHE A 242 -30.88 1.81 -2.27
C PHE A 242 -32.36 1.74 -1.92
N ARG A 243 -33.03 2.90 -1.90
CA ARG A 243 -34.46 3.04 -1.65
C ARG A 243 -35.10 3.88 -2.75
N GLY A 244 -36.08 3.33 -3.45
CA GLY A 244 -36.68 3.98 -4.62
C GLY A 244 -35.64 4.39 -5.67
N GLY A 245 -34.61 3.57 -5.87
CA GLY A 245 -33.49 3.84 -6.79
C GLY A 245 -32.44 4.84 -6.31
N ARG A 246 -32.60 5.44 -5.11
CA ARG A 246 -31.64 6.40 -4.54
C ARG A 246 -30.71 5.72 -3.56
N PHE A 247 -29.43 6.10 -3.59
CA PHE A 247 -28.44 5.63 -2.63
C PHE A 247 -28.74 6.14 -1.22
N ILE A 248 -28.74 5.23 -0.24
CA ILE A 248 -28.93 5.53 1.18
C ILE A 248 -27.61 5.47 1.93
N GLY A 249 -26.80 4.44 1.69
CA GLY A 249 -25.55 4.26 2.43
C GLY A 249 -24.86 2.94 2.12
N LEU A 250 -23.65 2.78 2.65
CA LEU A 250 -22.93 1.51 2.67
C LEU A 250 -23.24 0.79 3.98
N ILE A 251 -23.67 -0.46 3.91
CA ILE A 251 -23.98 -1.27 5.08
C ILE A 251 -22.68 -1.98 5.53
N HIS A 252 -22.17 -1.61 6.69
CA HIS A 252 -21.00 -2.20 7.32
C HIS A 252 -21.38 -3.26 8.35
N THR A 253 -22.43 -3.03 9.14
CA THR A 253 -22.93 -3.95 10.17
C THR A 253 -24.40 -4.28 9.99
N LYS A 254 -24.85 -5.35 10.65
CA LYS A 254 -26.29 -5.63 10.78
C LYS A 254 -26.89 -4.49 11.63
N ASP A 255 -28.00 -3.93 11.19
CA ASP A 255 -28.77 -2.88 11.88
C ASP A 255 -28.27 -1.42 11.76
N GLU A 256 -27.23 -1.14 10.97
CA GLU A 256 -26.79 0.24 10.70
C GLU A 256 -27.87 1.08 10.00
N TYR A 257 -28.68 0.45 9.15
CA TYR A 257 -29.82 1.07 8.47
C TYR A 257 -31.07 0.21 8.62
N PRO A 258 -32.26 0.81 8.82
CA PRO A 258 -33.51 0.07 8.68
C PRO A 258 -33.71 -0.31 7.21
N VAL A 259 -33.65 -1.61 6.91
CA VAL A 259 -33.86 -2.15 5.55
C VAL A 259 -35.35 -2.48 5.37
N LEU A 260 -35.98 -1.86 4.37
CA LEU A 260 -37.38 -2.09 4.01
C LEU A 260 -37.52 -3.18 2.94
N PRO A 261 -38.67 -3.87 2.83
CA PRO A 261 -38.90 -4.87 1.79
C PRO A 261 -38.76 -4.37 0.35
N THR A 262 -38.96 -3.05 0.14
CA THR A 262 -38.82 -2.39 -1.17
C THR A 262 -37.38 -1.93 -1.46
N ASP A 263 -36.46 -2.07 -0.51
CA ASP A 263 -35.08 -1.65 -0.70
C ASP A 263 -34.31 -2.63 -1.59
N THR A 264 -33.34 -2.10 -2.33
CA THR A 264 -32.39 -2.89 -3.09
C THR A 264 -31.04 -2.86 -2.37
N ILE A 265 -30.48 -4.04 -2.11
CA ILE A 265 -29.11 -4.17 -1.59
C ILE A 265 -28.21 -4.65 -2.72
N ALA A 266 -27.38 -3.75 -3.22
CA ALA A 266 -26.42 -4.05 -4.26
C ALA A 266 -25.11 -4.50 -3.62
N VAL A 267 -24.74 -5.78 -3.82
CA VAL A 267 -23.44 -6.29 -3.36
C VAL A 267 -22.38 -5.97 -4.42
N ARG A 268 -21.30 -5.33 -4.01
CA ARG A 268 -20.15 -4.97 -4.84
C ARG A 268 -18.93 -5.69 -4.32
N GLU A 269 -18.23 -6.39 -5.19
CA GLU A 269 -17.04 -7.15 -4.83
C GLU A 269 -16.09 -7.18 -6.02
N THR A 270 -14.79 -7.15 -5.75
CA THR A 270 -13.79 -7.31 -6.80
C THR A 270 -13.76 -8.75 -7.28
N SER A 271 -13.92 -8.95 -8.59
CA SER A 271 -13.73 -10.25 -9.23
C SER A 271 -12.24 -10.57 -9.36
N LEU A 272 -11.89 -11.87 -9.37
CA LEU A 272 -10.50 -12.29 -9.57
C LEU A 272 -9.99 -11.84 -10.96
N THR A 273 -10.85 -11.90 -11.98
CA THR A 273 -10.52 -11.46 -13.34
C THR A 273 -10.19 -9.97 -13.41
N ASP A 274 -10.98 -9.11 -12.75
CA ASP A 274 -10.70 -7.67 -12.71
C ASP A 274 -9.40 -7.37 -11.97
N LEU A 275 -9.17 -8.04 -10.83
CA LEU A 275 -7.93 -7.92 -10.07
C LEU A 275 -6.72 -8.33 -10.92
N GLN A 276 -6.77 -9.49 -11.57
CA GLN A 276 -5.70 -9.97 -12.44
C GLN A 276 -5.48 -9.08 -13.67
N SER A 277 -6.55 -8.53 -14.24
CA SER A 277 -6.45 -7.56 -15.33
C SER A 277 -5.70 -6.30 -14.90
N VAL A 278 -5.96 -5.80 -13.69
CA VAL A 278 -5.22 -4.65 -13.14
C VAL A 278 -3.78 -5.04 -12.84
N GLN A 279 -3.54 -6.20 -12.23
CA GLN A 279 -2.18 -6.67 -11.98
C GLN A 279 -1.36 -6.76 -13.27
N HIS A 280 -1.89 -7.38 -14.32
CA HIS A 280 -1.21 -7.45 -15.61
C HIS A 280 -0.93 -6.06 -16.20
N LEU A 281 -1.89 -5.13 -16.05
CA LEU A 281 -1.73 -3.76 -16.49
C LEU A 281 -0.59 -3.03 -15.74
N ILE A 282 -0.50 -3.19 -14.42
CA ILE A 282 0.58 -2.62 -13.60
C ILE A 282 1.92 -3.27 -13.97
N MET A 283 1.98 -4.60 -14.04
CA MET A 283 3.18 -5.37 -14.41
C MET A 283 3.75 -4.92 -15.76
N LYS A 284 2.88 -4.62 -16.73
CA LYS A 284 3.28 -4.16 -18.06
C LYS A 284 3.92 -2.76 -18.06
N HIS A 285 3.52 -1.88 -17.14
CA HIS A 285 3.87 -0.46 -17.21
C HIS A 285 4.81 0.02 -16.10
N ARG A 286 4.74 -0.59 -14.91
CA ARG A 286 5.54 -0.29 -13.72
C ARG A 286 5.69 -1.56 -12.86
N PRO A 287 6.46 -2.57 -13.31
CA PRO A 287 6.60 -3.85 -12.60
C PRO A 287 7.21 -3.69 -11.20
N ASP A 288 7.99 -2.62 -10.96
CA ASP A 288 8.55 -2.28 -9.65
C ASP A 288 7.47 -2.06 -8.57
N VAL A 289 6.26 -1.66 -8.97
CA VAL A 289 5.11 -1.51 -8.06
C VAL A 289 4.72 -2.83 -7.39
N HIS A 290 5.10 -3.97 -7.96
CA HIS A 290 4.85 -5.30 -7.39
C HIS A 290 6.01 -5.86 -6.56
N ASN A 291 7.05 -5.07 -6.29
CA ASN A 291 8.09 -5.46 -5.31
C ASN A 291 7.49 -5.67 -3.90
N GLU A 292 6.34 -5.05 -3.63
CA GLU A 292 5.52 -5.29 -2.45
C GLU A 292 4.04 -5.27 -2.85
N ILE A 293 3.29 -6.29 -2.43
CA ILE A 293 1.85 -6.42 -2.70
C ILE A 293 1.12 -6.48 -1.37
N ILE A 294 0.21 -5.52 -1.17
CA ILE A 294 -0.61 -5.37 0.02
C ILE A 294 -2.04 -5.78 -0.33
N LEU A 295 -2.65 -6.68 0.44
CA LEU A 295 -4.08 -6.98 0.30
C LEU A 295 -4.91 -6.26 1.38
N TYR A 296 -6.03 -5.68 0.97
CA TYR A 296 -6.91 -4.85 1.80
C TYR A 296 -8.36 -5.37 1.81
N ASP A 297 -9.05 -5.52 2.93
CA ASP A 297 -8.60 -5.47 4.33
C ASP A 297 -8.49 -6.89 4.93
N VAL A 298 -7.76 -7.02 6.03
CA VAL A 298 -7.65 -8.26 6.80
C VAL A 298 -8.89 -8.48 7.64
N ASN A 299 -9.71 -9.44 7.23
CA ASN A 299 -10.73 -10.05 8.07
C ASN A 299 -10.94 -11.51 7.66
N ASN A 300 -11.52 -12.31 8.55
CA ASN A 300 -11.63 -13.76 8.37
C ASN A 300 -12.38 -14.14 7.10
N ARG A 301 -13.41 -13.35 6.74
CA ARG A 301 -14.15 -13.54 5.50
C ARG A 301 -13.27 -13.32 4.27
N ASN A 302 -12.52 -12.22 4.23
CA ASN A 302 -11.64 -11.91 3.12
C ASN A 302 -10.51 -12.92 3.00
N LEU A 303 -9.88 -13.35 4.11
CA LEU A 303 -8.77 -14.30 4.09
C LEU A 303 -9.20 -15.72 3.65
N THR A 304 -10.47 -16.08 3.80
CA THR A 304 -11.04 -17.37 3.34
C THR A 304 -11.74 -17.29 2.00
N LYS A 305 -11.72 -16.12 1.34
CA LYS A 305 -12.43 -15.87 0.08
C LYS A 305 -11.97 -16.79 -1.06
N TYR A 306 -10.68 -17.12 -1.10
CA TYR A 306 -10.07 -17.88 -2.17
C TYR A 306 -9.26 -19.08 -1.65
N PRO A 307 -9.09 -20.14 -2.46
CA PRO A 307 -8.18 -21.23 -2.13
C PRO A 307 -6.72 -20.77 -2.18
N PHE A 308 -5.82 -21.51 -1.52
CA PHE A 308 -4.38 -21.22 -1.41
C PHE A 308 -3.74 -20.77 -2.73
N HIS A 309 -3.89 -21.57 -3.80
CA HIS A 309 -3.26 -21.32 -5.09
C HIS A 309 -3.70 -20.00 -5.74
N THR A 310 -4.89 -19.49 -5.39
CA THR A 310 -5.39 -18.22 -5.91
C THR A 310 -4.69 -17.05 -5.22
N TYR A 311 -4.47 -17.10 -3.92
CA TYR A 311 -3.63 -16.10 -3.24
C TYR A 311 -2.19 -16.13 -3.73
N GLU A 312 -1.65 -17.32 -4.01
CA GLU A 312 -0.31 -17.41 -4.59
C GLU A 312 -0.24 -16.73 -5.97
N LYS A 313 -1.28 -16.82 -6.80
CA LYS A 313 -1.36 -16.04 -8.05
C LYS A 313 -1.47 -14.54 -7.80
N ILE A 314 -2.26 -14.12 -6.79
CA ILE A 314 -2.40 -12.71 -6.43
C ILE A 314 -1.06 -12.12 -5.95
N TYR A 315 -0.29 -12.85 -5.14
CA TYR A 315 1.02 -12.38 -4.68
C TYR A 315 2.14 -12.51 -5.73
N ASN A 316 1.92 -13.21 -6.83
CA ASN A 316 2.91 -13.42 -7.89
C ASN A 316 2.31 -13.17 -9.29
N PRO A 317 1.92 -11.92 -9.60
CA PRO A 317 1.25 -11.56 -10.85
C PRO A 317 2.10 -11.69 -12.11
#